data_AF-E7QR24-F1
#
_entry.id   AF-E7QR24-F1
#
_cell.length_a   1.000
_cell.length_b   1.000
_cell.length_c   1.000
_cell.angle_alpha   90.00
_cell.angle_beta   90.00
_cell.angle_gamma   90.00
#
_symmetry.space_group_name_H-M   'P 1'
#
loop_
_entity.id
_entity.type
_entity.pdbx_description
1 polymer ?
#
loop_
_entity_poly.entity_id
_entity_poly.type
_entity_poly.pdbx_seq_one_letter_code
_entity_poly.pdbx_strand_id
1 'polypeptide(L)'
;MLDKNGVPEPQVGEWYSLPAAIDSLDELVDGIGPRTVKTIGKEIPETVEWPPQIDSVEAGLTGLDDVYQMYHRGGDVGYYEFEKTGETEGRMICETPYPSPMDQGIVEGIVKKFNDSGA
;
A
#
# COMPACT_ATOMS: atom_id res chain seq x y z
N MET A 1 0.64 6.61 19.29
CA MET A 1 0.63 5.27 18.67
C MET A 1 2.02 4.97 18.14
N LEU A 2 2.53 5.73 17.15
CA LEU A 2 3.86 5.54 16.57
C LEU A 2 5.03 5.53 17.60
N ASP A 3 5.21 6.58 18.39
CA ASP A 3 6.26 6.62 19.45
C ASP A 3 6.17 5.44 20.42
N LYS A 4 4.94 5.14 20.87
CA LYS A 4 4.64 4.04 21.81
C LYS A 4 5.05 2.68 21.23
N ASN A 5 4.89 2.50 19.92
CA ASN A 5 5.17 1.24 19.23
C ASN A 5 6.60 1.18 18.66
N GLY A 6 7.42 2.21 18.90
CA GLY A 6 8.85 2.20 18.52
C GLY A 6 9.15 2.88 17.18
N VAL A 7 8.26 3.74 16.69
CA VAL A 7 8.47 4.60 15.51
C VAL A 7 8.40 6.08 15.92
N PRO A 8 9.27 6.57 16.82
CA PRO A 8 9.22 7.96 17.23
C PRO A 8 9.65 8.89 16.11
N GLU A 9 8.84 9.92 15.83
CA GLU A 9 9.14 11.01 14.89
C GLU A 9 9.78 10.54 13.56
N PRO A 10 9.04 9.77 12.73
CA PRO A 10 9.61 9.17 11.53
C PRO A 10 10.20 10.22 10.58
N GLN A 11 11.39 9.94 10.06
CA GLN A 11 12.15 10.78 9.14
C GLN A 11 12.17 10.15 7.75
N VAL A 12 12.11 11.00 6.72
CA VAL A 12 12.19 10.55 5.32
C VAL A 12 13.56 9.93 5.06
N GLY A 13 13.58 8.76 4.42
CA GLY A 13 14.80 8.03 4.07
C GLY A 13 15.35 7.10 5.16
N GLU A 14 14.78 7.16 6.36
CA GLU A 14 15.12 6.25 7.46
C GLU A 14 14.24 4.98 7.43
N TRP A 15 14.77 3.91 8.03
CA TRP A 15 14.11 2.61 8.04
C TRP A 15 13.59 2.25 9.42
N TYR A 16 12.34 1.78 9.48
CA TYR A 16 11.65 1.45 10.71
C TYR A 16 11.19 -0.01 10.73
N SER A 17 10.91 -0.51 11.93
CA SER A 17 10.38 -1.87 12.11
C SER A 17 8.99 -1.99 11.50
N LEU A 18 8.80 -2.90 10.54
CA LEU A 18 7.50 -3.18 9.95
C LEU A 18 6.47 -3.62 11.01
N PRO A 19 6.77 -4.59 11.91
CA PRO A 19 5.85 -4.94 13.00
C PRO A 19 5.40 -3.74 13.85
N ALA A 20 6.31 -2.82 14.17
CA ALA A 20 5.97 -1.62 14.94
C ALA A 20 5.00 -0.69 14.19
N ALA A 21 5.17 -0.58 12.87
CA ALA A 21 4.26 0.17 12.01
C ALA A 21 2.89 -0.53 11.92
N ILE A 22 2.86 -1.86 11.77
CA ILE A 22 1.63 -2.66 11.77
C ILE A 22 0.86 -2.50 13.08
N ASP A 23 1.52 -2.65 14.23
CA ASP A 23 0.90 -2.46 15.55
C ASP A 23 0.24 -1.07 15.68
N SER A 24 0.86 -0.04 15.09
CA SER A 24 0.32 1.32 15.08
C SER A 24 -0.91 1.48 14.19
N LEU A 25 -0.95 0.77 13.06
CA LEU A 25 -2.09 0.74 12.15
C LEU A 25 -3.26 -0.04 12.76
N ASP A 26 -2.99 -1.17 13.42
CA ASP A 26 -4.01 -1.95 14.14
C ASP A 26 -4.64 -1.13 15.28
N GLU A 27 -3.84 -0.39 16.04
CA GLU A 27 -4.36 0.55 17.06
C GLU A 27 -5.27 1.63 16.44
N LEU A 28 -5.02 2.07 15.21
CA LEU A 28 -5.89 3.01 14.50
C LEU A 28 -7.19 2.34 14.03
N VAL A 29 -7.13 1.09 13.57
CA VAL A 29 -8.32 0.31 13.23
C VAL A 29 -9.22 0.16 14.46
N ASP A 30 -8.64 -0.23 15.60
CA ASP A 30 -9.40 -0.47 16.83
C ASP A 30 -9.91 0.81 17.48
N GLY A 31 -9.10 1.88 17.47
CA GLY A 31 -9.42 3.12 18.17
C GLY A 31 -10.31 4.09 17.39
N ILE A 32 -10.16 4.16 16.07
CA ILE A 32 -10.88 5.13 15.21
C ILE A 32 -11.80 4.42 14.22
N GLY A 33 -11.33 3.31 13.67
CA GLY A 33 -12.08 2.48 12.74
C GLY A 33 -11.37 2.27 11.40
N PRO A 34 -11.76 1.21 10.67
CA PRO A 34 -11.08 0.77 9.45
C PRO A 34 -11.12 1.79 8.31
N ARG A 35 -12.10 2.72 8.31
CA ARG A 35 -12.21 3.77 7.30
C ARG A 35 -11.00 4.71 7.31
N THR A 36 -10.45 5.02 8.48
CA THR A 36 -9.29 5.90 8.61
C THR A 36 -8.06 5.25 7.97
N VAL A 37 -7.82 3.98 8.27
CA VAL A 37 -6.71 3.20 7.71
C VAL A 37 -6.86 3.00 6.20
N LYS A 38 -8.09 2.81 5.73
CA LYS A 38 -8.37 2.79 4.28
C LYS A 38 -8.03 4.13 3.61
N THR A 39 -8.37 5.26 4.23
CA THR A 39 -7.99 6.58 3.71
C THR A 39 -6.48 6.75 3.67
N ILE A 40 -5.74 6.29 4.68
CA ILE A 40 -4.27 6.28 4.66
C ILE A 40 -3.76 5.49 3.45
N GLY A 41 -4.28 4.27 3.23
CA GLY A 41 -3.91 3.45 2.08
C GLY A 41 -4.13 4.14 0.73
N LYS A 42 -5.22 4.91 0.58
CA LYS A 42 -5.53 5.65 -0.67
C LYS A 42 -4.50 6.71 -1.05
N GLU A 43 -3.78 7.26 -0.07
CA GLU A 43 -2.80 8.32 -0.32
C GLU A 43 -1.41 7.75 -0.65
N ILE A 44 -1.16 6.47 -0.36
CA ILE A 44 0.15 5.84 -0.63
C ILE A 44 0.55 5.93 -2.12
N PRO A 45 -0.31 5.59 -3.09
CA PRO A 45 0.04 5.69 -4.51
C PRO A 45 0.44 7.10 -4.97
N GLU A 46 0.01 8.16 -4.28
CA GLU A 46 0.38 9.54 -4.62
C GLU A 46 1.74 9.97 -4.04
N THR A 47 2.24 9.25 -3.02
CA THR A 47 3.45 9.62 -2.28
C THR A 47 4.67 8.77 -2.66
N VAL A 48 4.46 7.55 -3.16
CA VAL A 48 5.54 6.67 -3.61
C VAL A 48 6.00 7.02 -5.03
N GLU A 49 7.27 6.76 -5.30
CA GLU A 49 7.82 6.86 -6.64
C GLU A 49 7.45 5.62 -7.45
N TRP A 50 6.76 5.83 -8.58
CA TRP A 50 6.42 4.78 -9.52
C TRP A 50 7.47 4.70 -10.64
N PRO A 51 7.89 3.50 -11.06
CA PRO A 51 8.66 3.32 -12.28
C PRO A 51 7.99 4.01 -13.48
N PRO A 52 8.75 4.70 -14.36
CA PRO A 52 8.21 5.55 -15.41
C PRO A 52 7.37 4.80 -16.46
N GLN A 53 7.53 3.48 -16.57
CA GLN A 53 6.73 2.62 -17.45
C GLN A 53 5.33 2.30 -16.89
N ILE A 54 5.02 2.72 -15.67
CA ILE A 54 3.71 2.51 -15.04
C ILE A 54 2.87 3.77 -15.25
N ASP A 55 1.97 3.71 -16.23
CA ASP A 55 1.17 4.84 -16.72
C ASP A 55 -0.33 4.54 -16.87
N SER A 56 -0.77 3.34 -16.46
CA SER A 56 -2.16 2.90 -16.58
C SER A 56 -2.61 2.12 -15.35
N VAL A 57 -3.93 1.97 -15.17
CA VAL A 57 -4.48 1.22 -14.04
C VAL A 57 -3.95 -0.22 -14.02
N GLU A 58 -3.95 -0.90 -15.16
CA GLU A 58 -3.47 -2.28 -15.26
C GLU A 58 -1.97 -2.37 -14.95
N ALA A 59 -1.15 -1.44 -15.47
CA ALA A 59 0.27 -1.38 -15.15
C ALA A 59 0.52 -1.09 -13.66
N GLY A 60 -0.27 -0.21 -13.04
CA GLY A 60 -0.15 0.14 -11.63
C GLY A 60 -0.52 -1.00 -10.70
N LEU A 61 -1.58 -1.75 -11.02
CA LEU A 61 -1.96 -2.95 -10.26
C LEU A 61 -0.95 -4.07 -10.44
N THR A 62 -0.43 -4.27 -11.67
CA THR A 62 0.58 -5.29 -11.96
C THR A 62 1.92 -4.98 -11.28
N GLY A 63 2.35 -3.71 -11.29
CA GLY A 63 3.63 -3.28 -10.71
C GLY A 63 3.59 -2.97 -9.21
N LEU A 64 2.45 -3.16 -8.54
CA LEU A 64 2.33 -2.85 -7.11
C LEU A 64 3.32 -3.66 -6.27
N ASP A 65 3.54 -4.93 -6.57
CA ASP A 65 4.50 -5.74 -5.80
C ASP A 65 5.92 -5.23 -5.95
N ASP A 66 6.37 -4.91 -7.17
CA ASP A 66 7.71 -4.36 -7.40
C ASP A 66 7.92 -3.08 -6.58
N VAL A 67 6.95 -2.16 -6.58
CA VAL A 67 6.99 -0.94 -5.78
C VAL A 67 6.99 -1.27 -4.29
N TYR A 68 6.13 -2.20 -3.85
CA TYR A 68 6.07 -2.64 -2.47
C TYR A 68 7.43 -3.17 -1.96
N GLN A 69 8.09 -4.03 -2.74
CA GLN A 69 9.41 -4.58 -2.41
C GLN A 69 10.50 -3.49 -2.38
N MET A 70 10.42 -2.44 -3.21
CA MET A 70 11.37 -1.31 -3.18
C MET A 70 11.37 -0.55 -1.84
N TYR A 71 10.23 -0.49 -1.16
CA TYR A 71 10.06 0.19 0.12
C TYR A 71 10.24 -0.73 1.34
N HIS A 72 10.71 -1.97 1.13
CA HIS A 72 10.95 -2.95 2.19
C HIS A 72 12.34 -3.57 2.11
N ARG A 73 12.83 -4.07 3.25
CA ARG A 73 14.11 -4.77 3.36
C ARG A 73 14.06 -5.80 4.49
N GLY A 74 14.96 -6.78 4.44
CA GLY A 74 15.16 -7.71 5.56
C GLY A 74 14.56 -9.10 5.36
N GLY A 75 14.06 -9.43 4.17
CA GLY A 75 13.60 -10.78 3.82
C GLY A 75 12.18 -10.77 3.29
N ASP A 76 11.46 -11.87 3.58
CA ASP A 76 10.06 -12.03 3.21
C ASP A 76 9.18 -11.09 4.04
N VAL A 77 8.57 -10.12 3.36
CA VAL A 77 7.63 -9.15 3.93
C VAL A 77 6.21 -9.40 3.44
N GLY A 78 5.98 -10.45 2.66
CA GLY A 78 4.74 -10.65 1.93
C GLY A 78 4.82 -10.13 0.49
N TYR A 79 3.67 -10.11 -0.19
CA TYR A 79 3.58 -9.70 -1.59
C TYR A 79 2.16 -9.26 -2.00
N TYR A 80 2.11 -8.56 -3.13
CA TYR A 80 0.89 -8.35 -3.90
C TYR A 80 0.93 -9.16 -5.19
N GLU A 81 -0.23 -9.63 -5.68
CA GLU A 81 -0.32 -10.28 -6.98
C GLU A 81 -1.62 -9.89 -7.67
N PHE A 82 -1.49 -9.31 -8.87
CA PHE A 82 -2.63 -8.96 -9.71
C PHE A 82 -2.80 -9.96 -10.85
N GLU A 83 -4.01 -10.48 -10.98
CA GLU A 83 -4.44 -11.29 -12.12
C GLU A 83 -5.59 -10.58 -12.83
N LYS A 84 -5.44 -10.31 -14.12
CA LYS A 84 -6.55 -9.85 -14.96
C LYS A 84 -7.49 -11.01 -15.25
N THR A 85 -8.76 -10.87 -14.84
CA THR A 85 -9.78 -11.93 -14.96
C THR A 85 -10.84 -11.63 -16.02
N GLY A 86 -10.84 -10.40 -16.57
CA GLY A 86 -11.74 -9.95 -17.63
C GLY A 86 -11.25 -8.65 -18.27
N GLU A 87 -12.04 -8.08 -19.19
CA GLU A 87 -11.67 -6.84 -19.89
C GLU A 87 -11.51 -5.66 -18.92
N THR A 88 -12.43 -5.54 -17.96
CA THR A 88 -12.45 -4.50 -16.91
C THR A 88 -12.47 -5.10 -15.50
N GLU A 89 -11.96 -6.33 -15.36
CA GLU A 89 -12.02 -7.09 -14.11
C GLU A 89 -10.65 -7.69 -13.79
N GLY A 90 -10.32 -7.77 -12.51
CA GLY A 90 -9.13 -8.44 -12.03
C GLY A 90 -9.24 -8.81 -10.56
N ARG A 91 -8.34 -9.69 -10.12
CA ARG A 91 -8.20 -10.13 -8.74
C ARG A 91 -6.86 -9.64 -8.20
N MET A 92 -6.90 -8.96 -7.06
CA MET A 92 -5.70 -8.64 -6.28
C MET A 92 -5.63 -9.61 -5.09
N ILE A 93 -4.51 -10.31 -4.97
CA ILE A 93 -4.13 -11.06 -3.79
C ILE A 93 -3.19 -10.17 -2.98
N CYS A 94 -3.50 -9.99 -1.69
CA CYS A 94 -2.68 -9.22 -0.76
C CYS A 94 -2.23 -10.16 0.35
N GLU A 95 -1.05 -10.75 0.20
CA GLU A 95 -0.40 -11.55 1.25
C GLU A 95 0.61 -10.65 1.96
N THR A 96 0.13 -9.59 2.60
CA THR A 96 0.95 -8.62 3.34
C THR A 96 0.54 -8.61 4.81
N PRO A 97 1.39 -8.12 5.73
CA PRO A 97 1.04 -8.00 7.13
C PRO A 97 0.17 -6.78 7.42
N TYR A 98 -0.23 -6.00 6.40
CA TYR A 98 -1.05 -4.81 6.60
C TYR A 98 -2.50 -5.17 6.90
N PRO A 99 -3.23 -4.27 7.60
CA PRO A 99 -4.66 -4.45 7.75
C PRO A 99 -5.35 -4.39 6.39
N SER A 100 -6.25 -5.35 6.11
CA SER A 100 -6.99 -5.42 4.84
C SER A 100 -7.64 -4.08 4.38
N PRO A 101 -8.18 -3.21 5.27
CA PRO A 101 -8.66 -1.90 4.84
C PRO A 101 -7.58 -1.01 4.20
N MET A 102 -6.32 -1.12 4.64
CA MET A 102 -5.19 -0.40 4.05
C MET A 102 -4.93 -0.87 2.62
N ASP A 103 -4.83 -2.18 2.39
CA ASP A 103 -4.62 -2.75 1.05
C ASP A 103 -5.75 -2.37 0.08
N GLN A 104 -7.01 -2.42 0.55
CA GLN A 104 -8.14 -1.92 -0.22
C GLN A 104 -7.99 -0.45 -0.58
N GLY A 105 -7.48 0.36 0.35
CA GLY A 105 -7.18 1.77 0.12
C GLY A 105 -6.12 1.95 -0.96
N ILE A 106 -5.03 1.19 -0.89
CA ILE A 106 -3.93 1.23 -1.87
C ILE A 106 -4.45 0.90 -3.27
N VAL A 107 -5.21 -0.20 -3.43
CA VAL A 107 -5.80 -0.60 -4.72
C VAL A 107 -6.73 0.49 -5.27
N GLU A 108 -7.59 1.07 -4.42
CA GLU A 108 -8.47 2.19 -4.83
C GLU A 108 -7.67 3.44 -5.21
N GLY A 109 -6.57 3.72 -4.52
CA GLY A 109 -5.67 4.84 -4.81
C GLY A 109 -4.95 4.67 -6.14
N ILE A 110 -4.51 3.45 -6.48
CA ILE A 110 -3.87 3.14 -7.77
C ILE A 110 -4.86 3.38 -8.90
N VAL A 111 -6.08 2.85 -8.77
CA VAL A 111 -7.13 3.07 -9.77
C VAL A 111 -7.38 4.56 -9.95
N LYS A 112 -7.56 5.32 -8.86
CA LYS A 112 -7.77 6.77 -8.93
C LYS A 112 -6.61 7.48 -9.65
N LYS A 113 -5.36 7.18 -9.29
CA LYS A 113 -4.16 7.83 -9.83
C LYS A 113 -4.00 7.62 -11.33
N PHE A 114 -4.20 6.38 -11.78
CA PHE A 114 -3.89 6.00 -13.16
C PHE A 114 -5.11 5.92 -14.10
N ASN A 115 -6.33 6.10 -13.58
CA ASN A 115 -7.53 6.18 -14.41
C ASN A 115 -7.55 7.44 -15.30
N ASP A 116 -6.85 8.51 -14.88
CA ASP A 116 -6.76 9.77 -15.64
C ASP A 116 -5.57 9.81 -16.61
N SER A 117 -4.71 8.79 -16.59
CA SER A 117 -3.47 8.76 -17.40
C SER A 117 -3.68 8.16 -18.80
N GLY A 118 -4.92 7.77 -19.16
CA GLY A 118 -5.25 7.08 -20.40
C GLY A 118 -6.42 7.66 -21.21
N ALA A 119 -6.70 8.97 -21.12
CA ALA A 119 -7.73 9.66 -21.92
C ALA A 119 -7.15 10.75 -22.83
#